data_AF-A0A1F4ZBV2-F1
#
_entry.id   AF-A0A1F4ZBV2-F1
#
_cell.length_a   1.000
_cell.length_b   1.000
_cell.length_c   1.000
_cell.angle_alpha   90.00
_cell.angle_beta   90.00
_cell.angle_gamma   90.00
#
_symmetry.space_group_name_H-M   'P 1'
#
loop_
_entity.id
_entity.type
_entity.pdbx_description
1 polymer ?
#
loop_
_entity_poly.entity_id
_entity_poly.type
_entity_poly.pdbx_seq_one_letter_code
_entity_poly.pdbx_strand_id
1 'polypeptide(L)'
;MFLIRGYSLIELIIVIALIAVLAAASMSFLGPGQQRYGRDARRQADLQSIASAVELYRTDNGTYPPGSSWASLTTILTGTGYLRNVPTDVTTGRQYAYTSYYFGGAGAGPTPCVAPNRCPGFALCAALERNTTPIPASYPVCGSCGGAVSCSFRVTNP
;
A
#
# COMPACT_ATOMS: atom_id res chain seq x y z
N MET A 1 49.12 36.73 -28.65
CA MET A 1 47.89 37.48 -28.98
C MET A 1 46.70 36.72 -28.38
N PHE A 2 46.46 36.87 -27.07
CA PHE A 2 45.27 36.30 -26.42
C PHE A 2 44.28 37.42 -26.16
N LEU A 3 43.34 37.58 -27.08
CA LEU A 3 42.12 38.35 -26.85
C LEU A 3 41.21 37.50 -25.96
N ILE A 4 41.32 37.68 -24.64
CA ILE A 4 40.28 37.23 -23.72
C ILE A 4 39.60 38.49 -23.22
N ARG A 5 38.46 38.84 -23.83
CA ARG A 5 37.49 39.76 -23.23
C ARG A 5 37.00 39.08 -21.96
N GLY A 6 37.67 39.39 -20.86
CA GLY A 6 37.42 38.81 -19.55
C GLY A 6 36.03 39.20 -19.06
N TYR A 7 35.26 38.18 -18.67
CA TYR A 7 34.13 38.34 -17.76
C TYR A 7 34.59 39.15 -16.55
N SER A 8 33.82 40.17 -16.14
CA SER A 8 34.24 40.96 -14.99
C SER A 8 34.14 40.13 -13.70
N LEU A 9 35.07 40.33 -12.76
CA LEU A 9 35.09 39.59 -11.49
C LEU A 9 33.75 39.70 -10.75
N ILE A 10 33.10 40.87 -10.83
CA ILE A 10 31.79 41.10 -10.23
C ILE A 10 30.67 40.25 -10.87
N GLU A 11 30.79 39.97 -12.16
CA GLU A 11 29.82 39.20 -12.92
C GLU A 11 29.84 37.71 -12.53
N LEU A 12 31.03 37.17 -12.27
CA LEU A 12 31.17 35.82 -11.73
C LEU A 12 30.66 35.73 -10.28
N ILE A 13 30.91 36.77 -9.48
CA ILE A 13 30.53 36.80 -8.06
C ILE A 13 29.00 36.85 -7.89
N ILE A 14 28.28 37.58 -8.74
CA ILE A 14 26.81 37.64 -8.69
C ILE A 14 26.19 36.29 -9.08
N VAL A 15 26.77 35.58 -10.05
CA VAL A 15 26.27 34.27 -10.50
C VAL A 15 26.40 33.22 -9.40
N ILE A 16 27.55 33.12 -8.74
CA ILE A 16 27.72 32.15 -7.65
C ILE A 16 26.82 32.50 -6.44
N ALA A 17 26.58 33.80 -6.18
CA ALA A 17 25.64 34.23 -5.16
C ALA A 17 24.20 33.83 -5.49
N LEU A 18 23.78 33.99 -6.74
CA LEU A 18 22.45 33.55 -7.19
C LEU A 18 22.29 32.02 -7.17
N ILE A 19 23.31 31.27 -7.60
CA ILE A 19 23.29 29.81 -7.55
C ILE A 19 23.18 29.33 -6.10
N ALA A 20 23.88 29.96 -5.15
CA ALA A 20 23.78 29.61 -3.74
C ALA A 20 22.36 29.81 -3.17
N VAL A 21 21.70 30.91 -3.52
CA VAL A 21 20.32 31.20 -3.10
C VAL A 21 19.33 30.20 -3.72
N LEU A 22 19.45 29.93 -5.02
CA LEU A 22 18.57 28.98 -5.71
C LEU A 22 18.78 27.54 -5.21
N ALA A 23 20.03 27.15 -4.94
CA ALA A 23 20.34 25.84 -4.37
C ALA A 23 19.69 25.65 -3.00
N ALA A 24 19.81 26.64 -2.09
CA ALA A 24 19.18 26.60 -0.78
C ALA A 24 17.64 26.51 -0.87
N ALA A 25 17.02 27.21 -1.82
CA ALA A 25 15.57 27.20 -2.02
C ALA A 25 15.03 25.90 -2.64
N SER A 26 15.87 25.12 -3.33
CA SER A 26 15.45 23.87 -3.99
C SER A 26 15.35 22.66 -3.04
N MET A 27 16.15 22.63 -1.97
CA MET A 27 16.18 21.50 -1.03
C MET A 27 14.90 21.36 -0.21
N SER A 28 14.13 22.44 -0.05
CA SER A 28 12.86 22.44 0.67
C SER A 28 11.70 21.77 -0.09
N PHE A 29 11.83 21.52 -1.40
CA PHE A 29 10.78 20.88 -2.21
C PHE A 29 10.84 19.34 -2.21
N LEU A 30 12.01 18.73 -1.99
CA LEU A 30 12.19 17.27 -1.94
C LEU A 30 11.99 16.71 -0.52
N GLY A 31 11.03 17.25 0.22
CA GLY A 31 10.73 16.82 1.57
C GLY A 31 10.22 15.37 1.64
N PRO A 32 10.38 14.71 2.79
CA PRO A 32 9.95 13.31 3.00
C PRO A 32 8.46 13.08 2.74
N GLY A 33 7.62 14.13 2.77
CA GLY A 33 6.19 14.03 2.49
C GLY A 33 5.84 13.51 1.10
N GLN A 34 6.61 13.87 0.07
CA GLN A 34 6.36 13.40 -1.31
C GLN A 34 6.67 11.90 -1.47
N GLN A 35 7.69 11.40 -0.79
CA GLN A 35 8.01 9.97 -0.79
C GLN A 35 6.93 9.14 -0.10
N ARG A 36 6.36 9.63 1.00
CA ARG A 36 5.22 8.97 1.69
C ARG A 36 3.98 8.89 0.80
N TYR A 37 3.71 9.95 0.03
CA TYR A 37 2.62 9.96 -0.95
C TYR A 37 2.77 8.84 -1.97
N GLY A 38 3.96 8.73 -2.59
CA GLY A 38 4.23 7.70 -3.59
C GLY A 38 4.11 6.28 -3.04
N ARG A 39 4.58 6.04 -1.81
CA ARG A 39 4.42 4.74 -1.13
C ARG A 39 2.96 4.42 -0.84
N ASP A 40 2.18 5.38 -0.35
CA ASP A 40 0.75 5.16 -0.09
C ASP A 40 -0.03 4.88 -1.38
N ALA A 41 0.26 5.58 -2.48
CA ALA A 41 -0.34 5.32 -3.78
C ALA A 41 0.02 3.91 -4.29
N ARG A 42 1.27 3.49 -4.09
CA ARG A 42 1.70 2.13 -4.44
C ARG A 42 0.94 1.07 -3.65
N ARG A 43 0.77 1.25 -2.33
CA ARG A 43 0.00 0.33 -1.48
C ARG A 43 -1.44 0.19 -1.94
N GLN A 44 -2.09 1.30 -2.29
CA GLN A 44 -3.46 1.29 -2.78
C GLN A 44 -3.56 0.54 -4.12
N ALA A 45 -2.63 0.77 -5.05
CA ALA A 45 -2.59 0.07 -6.33
C ALA A 45 -2.30 -1.44 -6.15
N ASP A 46 -1.41 -1.80 -5.24
CA ASP A 46 -1.13 -3.21 -4.92
C ASP A 46 -2.39 -3.91 -4.39
N LEU A 47 -3.11 -3.31 -3.45
CA LEU A 47 -4.36 -3.89 -2.93
C LEU A 47 -5.43 -4.04 -4.01
N GLN A 48 -5.55 -3.08 -4.94
CA GLN A 48 -6.48 -3.17 -6.06
C GLN A 48 -6.12 -4.33 -6.99
N SER A 49 -4.84 -4.50 -7.33
CA SER A 49 -4.39 -5.63 -8.15
C SER A 49 -4.70 -6.98 -7.50
N ILE A 50 -4.58 -7.06 -6.17
CA ILE A 50 -4.87 -8.29 -5.41
C ILE A 50 -6.37 -8.52 -5.30
N ALA A 51 -7.17 -7.47 -5.10
CA ALA A 51 -8.62 -7.55 -5.12
C ALA A 51 -9.14 -8.13 -6.45
N SER A 52 -8.58 -7.68 -7.59
CA SER A 52 -8.92 -8.25 -8.90
C SER A 52 -8.58 -9.74 -9.01
N ALA A 53 -7.42 -10.17 -8.50
CA ALA A 53 -7.05 -11.58 -8.51
C ALA A 53 -7.92 -12.44 -7.60
N VAL A 54 -8.32 -11.90 -6.44
CA VAL A 54 -9.25 -12.54 -5.52
C VAL A 54 -10.65 -12.68 -6.13
N GLU A 55 -11.07 -11.71 -6.94
CA GLU A 55 -12.34 -11.78 -7.68
C GLU A 55 -12.28 -12.81 -8.82
N LEU A 56 -11.15 -12.94 -9.50
CA LEU A 56 -10.92 -14.02 -10.47
C LEU A 56 -11.02 -15.40 -9.79
N TYR A 57 -10.39 -15.57 -8.63
CA TYR A 57 -10.51 -16.80 -7.85
C TYR A 57 -11.98 -17.11 -7.50
N ARG A 58 -12.76 -16.10 -7.08
CA ARG A 58 -14.18 -16.26 -6.78
C ARG A 58 -14.99 -16.67 -8.01
N THR A 59 -14.66 -16.11 -9.17
CA THR A 59 -15.34 -16.44 -10.43
C THR A 59 -15.20 -17.92 -10.77
N ASP A 60 -14.02 -18.50 -10.54
CA ASP A 60 -13.76 -19.92 -10.84
C ASP A 60 -14.21 -20.88 -9.74
N ASN A 61 -14.11 -20.49 -8.46
CA ASN A 61 -14.38 -21.37 -7.32
C ASN A 61 -15.74 -21.12 -6.64
N GLY A 62 -16.46 -20.08 -7.04
CA GLY A 62 -17.75 -19.67 -6.46
C GLY A 62 -17.67 -19.07 -5.04
N THR A 63 -16.46 -18.91 -4.49
CA THR A 63 -16.20 -18.37 -3.15
C THR A 63 -14.87 -17.66 -3.12
N TYR A 64 -14.70 -16.68 -2.22
CA TYR A 64 -13.39 -16.07 -1.99
C TYR A 64 -12.41 -17.07 -1.35
N PRO A 65 -11.08 -16.88 -1.53
CA PRO A 65 -10.06 -17.73 -0.91
C PRO A 65 -10.25 -17.82 0.61
N PRO A 66 -10.47 -19.01 1.17
CA PRO A 66 -10.64 -19.15 2.61
C PRO A 66 -9.32 -18.86 3.34
N GLY A 67 -9.39 -18.16 4.46
CA GLY A 67 -8.24 -17.84 5.28
C GLY A 67 -8.28 -16.45 5.91
N SER A 68 -7.48 -16.29 6.95
CA SER A 68 -7.35 -15.07 7.76
C SER A 68 -5.92 -14.54 7.79
N SER A 69 -5.04 -15.05 6.92
CA SER A 69 -3.63 -14.68 6.88
C SER A 69 -3.17 -14.33 5.47
N TRP A 70 -2.19 -13.42 5.41
CA TRP A 70 -1.53 -13.05 4.17
C TRP A 70 -0.86 -14.26 3.50
N ALA A 71 -0.19 -15.11 4.28
CA ALA A 71 0.50 -16.30 3.77
C ALA A 71 -0.45 -17.34 3.15
N SER A 72 -1.66 -17.49 3.71
CA SER A 72 -2.68 -18.36 3.14
C SER A 72 -3.13 -17.83 1.78
N LEU A 73 -3.39 -16.52 1.68
CA LEU A 73 -3.77 -15.90 0.42
C LEU A 73 -2.69 -16.04 -0.63
N THR A 74 -1.43 -15.75 -0.28
CA THR A 74 -0.31 -15.81 -1.23
C THR A 74 -0.16 -17.19 -1.81
N THR A 75 -0.20 -18.23 -0.96
CA THR A 75 -0.12 -19.64 -1.38
C THR A 75 -1.24 -20.01 -2.34
N ILE A 76 -2.47 -19.56 -2.07
CA ILE A 76 -3.62 -19.85 -2.94
C ILE A 76 -3.45 -19.13 -4.28
N LEU A 77 -3.21 -17.82 -4.27
CA LEU A 77 -3.18 -17.01 -5.50
C LEU A 77 -1.98 -17.33 -6.41
N THR A 78 -0.81 -17.67 -5.84
CA THR A 78 0.35 -18.09 -6.64
C THR A 78 0.27 -19.56 -7.04
N GLY A 79 -0.25 -20.44 -6.18
CA GLY A 79 -0.42 -21.85 -6.48
C GLY A 79 -1.46 -22.13 -7.58
N THR A 80 -2.47 -21.28 -7.70
CA THR A 80 -3.50 -21.34 -8.75
C THR A 80 -3.17 -20.50 -9.99
N GLY A 81 -2.16 -19.63 -9.91
CA GLY A 81 -1.72 -18.81 -11.03
C GLY A 81 -2.52 -17.53 -11.29
N TYR A 82 -3.45 -17.14 -10.41
CA TYR A 82 -4.15 -15.85 -10.53
C TYR A 82 -3.22 -14.65 -10.34
N LEU A 83 -2.12 -14.82 -9.61
CA LEU A 83 -1.04 -13.85 -9.50
C LEU A 83 0.30 -14.58 -9.62
N ARG A 84 1.21 -14.03 -10.45
CA ARG A 84 2.58 -14.55 -10.56
C ARG A 84 3.38 -14.35 -9.28
N ASN A 85 3.25 -13.16 -8.69
CA ASN A 85 3.83 -12.79 -7.41
C ASN A 85 2.86 -11.83 -6.71
N VAL A 86 2.60 -12.06 -5.44
CA VAL A 86 1.78 -11.15 -4.65
C VAL A 86 2.66 -10.01 -4.15
N PRO A 87 2.31 -8.74 -4.43
CA PRO A 87 3.06 -7.58 -3.93
C PRO A 87 3.18 -7.58 -2.41
N THR A 88 4.34 -7.17 -1.90
CA THR A 88 4.58 -6.96 -0.47
C THR A 88 4.84 -5.47 -0.20
N ASP A 89 4.51 -4.99 1.00
CA ASP A 89 4.83 -3.61 1.38
C ASP A 89 6.35 -3.39 1.30
N VAL A 90 6.74 -2.27 0.68
CA VAL A 90 8.15 -1.87 0.50
C VAL A 90 8.84 -1.50 1.81
N THR A 91 8.08 -1.32 2.89
CA THR A 91 8.58 -0.87 4.19
C THR A 91 8.80 -2.06 5.11
N THR A 92 10.04 -2.24 5.59
CA THR A 92 10.40 -3.29 6.55
C THR A 92 9.51 -3.24 7.79
N GLY A 93 8.91 -4.38 8.14
CA GLY A 93 8.02 -4.51 9.31
C GLY A 93 6.55 -4.18 9.05
N ARG A 94 6.19 -3.75 7.83
CA ARG A 94 4.80 -3.63 7.39
C ARG A 94 4.44 -4.76 6.43
N GLN A 95 3.19 -5.22 6.51
CA GLN A 95 2.64 -6.24 5.64
C GLN A 95 1.19 -5.90 5.31
N TYR A 96 0.75 -6.31 4.13
CA TYR A 96 -0.67 -6.30 3.82
C TYR A 96 -1.37 -7.41 4.61
N ALA A 97 -2.61 -7.13 4.99
CA ALA A 97 -3.46 -8.08 5.70
C ALA A 97 -4.57 -8.57 4.77
N TYR A 98 -4.90 -9.85 4.89
CA TYR A 98 -6.03 -10.46 4.21
C TYR A 98 -6.86 -11.22 5.22
N THR A 99 -8.18 -11.02 5.15
CA THR A 99 -9.14 -11.88 5.83
C THR A 99 -10.34 -12.13 4.95
N SER A 100 -10.77 -13.38 4.88
CA SER A 100 -12.09 -13.73 4.35
C SER A 100 -13.09 -13.76 5.49
N TYR A 101 -14.35 -13.45 5.22
CA TYR A 101 -15.39 -13.41 6.24
C TYR A 101 -16.76 -13.81 5.70
N TYR A 102 -17.64 -14.18 6.63
CA TYR A 102 -19.06 -14.40 6.40
C TYR A 102 -19.87 -13.70 7.51
N PHE A 103 -21.17 -13.51 7.29
CA PHE A 103 -22.08 -12.98 8.30
C PHE A 103 -22.95 -14.11 8.84
N GLY A 104 -22.81 -14.41 10.13
CA GLY A 104 -23.57 -15.44 10.83
C GLY A 104 -24.98 -14.97 11.22
N GLY A 105 -25.84 -14.65 10.25
CA GLY A 105 -27.22 -14.23 10.50
C GLY A 105 -27.40 -12.77 10.96
N ALA A 106 -28.66 -12.39 11.20
CA ALA A 106 -29.04 -11.01 11.51
C ALA A 106 -28.45 -10.55 12.86
N GLY A 107 -27.64 -9.48 12.84
CA GLY A 107 -27.00 -8.91 14.01
C GLY A 107 -25.62 -9.49 14.36
N ALA A 108 -25.15 -10.52 13.66
CA ALA A 108 -23.79 -11.03 13.82
C ALA A 108 -22.78 -10.15 13.08
N GLY A 109 -21.66 -9.85 13.76
CA GLY A 109 -20.52 -9.20 13.13
C GLY A 109 -19.84 -10.08 12.08
N PRO A 110 -18.95 -9.50 11.26
CA PRO A 110 -18.16 -10.25 10.29
C PRO A 110 -17.30 -11.29 11.03
N THR A 111 -17.52 -12.57 10.73
CA THR A 111 -16.77 -13.68 11.33
C THR A 111 -15.69 -14.14 10.36
N PRO A 112 -14.43 -14.34 10.80
CA PRO A 112 -13.39 -14.89 9.94
C PRO A 112 -13.82 -16.21 9.30
N CYS A 113 -13.63 -16.31 7.99
CA CYS A 113 -13.96 -17.49 7.22
C CYS A 113 -12.70 -18.35 7.03
N VAL A 114 -12.83 -19.64 7.33
CA VAL A 114 -11.78 -20.64 7.11
C VAL A 114 -12.41 -21.85 6.42
N ALA A 115 -11.61 -22.58 5.65
CA ALA A 115 -12.07 -23.79 4.99
C ALA A 115 -12.60 -24.80 6.03
N PRO A 116 -13.68 -25.55 5.72
CA PRO A 116 -14.34 -25.70 4.41
C PRO A 116 -15.53 -24.76 4.18
N ASN A 117 -15.70 -23.69 4.96
CA ASN A 117 -16.85 -22.79 4.82
C ASN A 117 -16.81 -22.00 3.51
N ARG A 118 -17.99 -21.72 2.92
CA ARG A 118 -18.11 -20.77 1.81
C ARG A 118 -17.92 -19.35 2.35
N CYS A 119 -16.97 -18.63 1.77
CA CYS A 119 -16.58 -17.28 2.15
C CYS A 119 -17.17 -16.27 1.15
N PRO A 120 -18.30 -15.61 1.49
CA PRO A 120 -18.97 -14.65 0.60
C PRO A 120 -18.32 -13.26 0.60
N GLY A 121 -17.39 -12.97 1.52
CA GLY A 121 -16.71 -11.69 1.60
C GLY A 121 -15.22 -11.81 1.90
N PHE A 122 -14.49 -10.74 1.55
CA PHE A 122 -13.08 -10.58 1.89
C PHE A 122 -12.77 -9.12 2.24
N ALA A 123 -11.71 -8.93 3.03
CA ALA A 123 -11.12 -7.65 3.32
C ALA A 123 -9.60 -7.72 3.14
N LEU A 124 -9.08 -6.81 2.34
CA LEU A 124 -7.67 -6.54 2.12
C LEU A 124 -7.32 -5.23 2.82
N CYS A 125 -6.23 -5.20 3.56
CA CYS A 125 -5.89 -4.04 4.38
C CYS A 125 -4.41 -3.68 4.29
N ALA A 126 -4.13 -2.38 4.41
CA ALA A 126 -2.78 -1.84 4.44
C ALA A 126 -2.66 -0.74 5.51
N ALA A 127 -1.45 -0.54 6.03
CA ALA A 127 -1.11 0.60 6.85
C ALA A 127 -0.53 1.71 5.98
N LEU A 128 -1.25 2.82 5.84
CA LEU A 128 -0.75 4.01 5.17
C LEU A 128 0.20 4.80 6.08
N GLU A 129 1.05 5.62 5.49
CA GLU A 129 1.99 6.48 6.23
C GLU A 129 1.43 7.86 6.53
N ARG A 130 0.53 8.37 5.68
CA ARG A 130 -0.08 9.68 5.87
C ARG A 130 -1.37 9.65 6.66
N ASN A 131 -2.19 8.62 6.44
CA ASN A 131 -3.38 8.39 7.23
C ASN A 131 -3.13 7.21 8.17
N THR A 132 -2.95 7.50 9.47
CA THR A 132 -2.67 6.49 10.49
C THR A 132 -3.88 6.19 11.37
N THR A 133 -5.07 6.73 11.05
CA THR A 133 -6.29 6.42 11.79
C THR A 133 -6.57 4.92 11.70
N PRO A 134 -6.55 4.18 12.82
CA PRO A 134 -6.80 2.74 12.78
C PRO A 134 -8.21 2.45 12.30
N ILE A 135 -8.36 1.41 11.48
CA ILE A 135 -9.68 0.89 11.12
C ILE A 135 -10.30 0.29 12.40
N PRO A 136 -11.55 0.67 12.75
CA PRO A 136 -12.22 0.11 13.93
C PRO A 136 -12.44 -1.40 13.80
N ALA A 137 -12.31 -2.11 14.92
CA ALA A 137 -12.40 -3.58 15.01
C ALA A 137 -13.77 -4.18 14.64
N SER A 138 -14.80 -3.36 14.45
CA SER A 138 -16.18 -3.74 14.13
C SER A 138 -16.46 -3.92 12.63
N TYR A 139 -15.51 -3.61 11.76
CA TYR A 139 -15.58 -3.81 10.31
C TYR A 139 -14.74 -5.02 9.91
N PRO A 140 -14.96 -5.66 8.73
CA PRO A 140 -14.38 -6.98 8.46
C PRO A 140 -12.87 -6.97 8.74
N VAL A 141 -12.45 -7.97 9.51
CA VAL A 141 -11.35 -7.88 10.47
C VAL A 141 -10.01 -7.64 9.80
N CYS A 142 -9.68 -6.39 9.51
CA CYS A 142 -8.30 -5.98 9.29
C CYS A 142 -7.58 -6.20 10.62
N GLY A 143 -6.83 -7.29 10.72
CA GLY A 143 -5.98 -7.55 11.89
C GLY A 143 -4.82 -6.56 11.96
N SER A 144 -3.62 -7.08 12.18
CA SER A 144 -2.39 -6.30 12.08
C SER A 144 -1.89 -6.23 10.64
N CYS A 145 -1.38 -5.07 10.24
CA CYS A 145 -0.66 -4.84 8.99
C CYS A 145 0.86 -5.01 9.20
N GLY A 146 1.26 -6.03 9.97
CA GLY A 146 2.64 -6.37 10.34
C GLY A 146 2.95 -6.04 11.81
N GLY A 147 3.28 -7.05 12.61
CA GLY A 147 3.65 -6.87 14.02
C GLY A 147 2.60 -6.11 14.83
N ALA A 148 2.98 -4.96 15.40
CA ALA A 148 2.10 -4.07 16.18
C ALA A 148 1.46 -2.93 15.34
N VAL A 149 1.53 -2.99 14.01
CA VAL A 149 1.05 -1.92 13.12
C VAL A 149 -0.44 -2.07 12.83
N SER A 150 -1.23 -1.07 13.20
CA SER A 150 -2.64 -1.00 12.84
C SER A 150 -2.85 -0.67 11.37
N CYS A 151 -3.77 -1.37 10.71
CA CYS A 151 -4.19 -1.04 9.36
C CYS A 151 -5.03 0.24 9.34
N SER A 152 -4.88 1.06 8.29
CA SER A 152 -5.57 2.34 8.14
C SER A 152 -6.31 2.50 6.80
N PHE A 153 -6.10 1.57 5.86
CA PHE A 153 -6.81 1.51 4.59
C PHE A 153 -7.30 0.10 4.31
N ARG A 154 -8.48 -0.02 3.69
CA ARG A 154 -9.10 -1.30 3.35
C ARG A 154 -9.74 -1.29 1.97
N VAL A 155 -9.77 -2.46 1.36
CA VAL A 155 -10.53 -2.81 0.17
C VAL A 155 -11.37 -4.04 0.51
N THR A 156 -12.67 -3.98 0.30
CA THR A 156 -13.60 -5.09 0.50
C THR A 156 -14.30 -5.41 -0.81
N ASN A 157 -14.98 -6.56 -0.88
CA ASN A 157 -15.95 -6.84 -1.94
C ASN A 157 -16.91 -5.63 -2.12
N PRO A 158 -17.23 -5.21 -3.37
CA PRO A 158 -18.31 -4.26 -3.65
C PRO A 158 -19.65 -4.61 -2.99
#